data_AF-A0A959L533-F1
#
_entry.id   AF-A0A959L533-F1
#
_cell.length_a   1.000
_cell.length_b   1.000
_cell.length_c   1.000
_cell.angle_alpha   90.00
_cell.angle_beta   90.00
_cell.angle_gamma   90.00
#
_symmetry.space_group_name_H-M   'P 1'
#
loop_
_entity.id
_entity.type
_entity.pdbx_description
1 polymer ?
#
loop_
_entity_poly.entity_id
_entity_poly.type
_entity_poly.pdbx_seq_one_letter_code
_entity_poly.pdbx_strand_id
1 'polypeptide(L)'
;MPPFWYVLFSFAAAIGIFLGIISFIFSFKRRANIYLSLLVFSWSAIIIQSILFWTGQLYIYPHFTRLYLYLQFLIAPIPFLYLRSLEPTEEAGGSDFKHFIPFLIVAFNFLPYY
;
A
#
# COMPACT_ATOMS: atom_id res chain seq x y z
N MET A 1 17.64 -0.37 -24.26
CA MET A 1 16.17 -0.42 -24.13
C MET A 1 15.83 -0.79 -22.71
N PRO A 2 14.89 -0.12 -22.03
CA PRO A 2 14.42 -0.62 -20.74
C PRO A 2 13.82 -2.02 -20.97
N PRO A 3 14.19 -3.03 -20.17
CA PRO A 3 13.58 -4.35 -20.27
C PRO A 3 12.05 -4.23 -20.18
N PHE A 4 11.36 -5.02 -21.00
CA PHE A 4 9.90 -5.07 -21.10
C PHE A 4 9.18 -5.03 -19.74
N TRP A 5 9.75 -5.69 -18.73
CA TRP A 5 9.25 -5.71 -17.36
C TRP A 5 9.08 -4.33 -16.72
N TYR A 6 9.95 -3.36 -16.99
CA TYR A 6 9.81 -2.01 -16.43
C TYR A 6 8.59 -1.27 -16.99
N VAL A 7 8.34 -1.40 -18.28
CA VAL A 7 7.17 -0.78 -18.92
C VAL A 7 5.90 -1.39 -18.36
N LEU A 8 5.86 -2.73 -18.24
CA LEU A 8 4.74 -3.45 -17.67
C LEU A 8 4.46 -3.03 -16.22
N PHE A 9 5.48 -3.02 -15.35
CA PHE A 9 5.34 -2.65 -13.95
C PHE A 9 4.99 -1.17 -13.76
N SER A 10 5.54 -0.27 -14.60
CA SER A 10 5.19 1.15 -14.55
C SER A 10 3.72 1.36 -14.90
N PHE A 11 3.22 0.65 -15.91
CA PHE A 11 1.82 0.70 -16.29
C PHE A 11 0.91 0.12 -15.22
N ALA A 12 1.28 -1.01 -14.62
CA ALA A 12 0.56 -1.60 -13.48
C ALA A 12 0.51 -0.66 -12.28
N ALA A 13 1.62 0.00 -11.93
CA ALA A 13 1.68 0.97 -10.84
C ALA A 13 0.77 2.18 -11.12
N ALA A 14 0.79 2.71 -12.35
CA ALA A 14 -0.07 3.83 -12.78
C ALA A 14 -1.56 3.47 -12.71
N ILE A 15 -1.96 2.29 -13.21
CA ILE A 15 -3.33 1.79 -13.08
C ILE A 15 -3.72 1.65 -11.61
N GLY A 16 -2.84 1.08 -10.79
CA GLY A 16 -3.09 0.95 -9.35
C GLY A 16 -3.31 2.31 -8.68
N ILE A 17 -2.45 3.30 -8.94
CA ILE A 17 -2.63 4.67 -8.40
C ILE A 17 -3.97 5.25 -8.84
N PHE A 18 -4.31 5.13 -10.13
CA PHE A 18 -5.57 5.62 -10.66
C PHE A 18 -6.78 4.97 -9.99
N LEU A 19 -6.79 3.64 -9.87
CA LEU A 19 -7.84 2.90 -9.17
C LEU A 19 -7.91 3.26 -7.69
N GLY A 20 -6.77 3.41 -7.03
CA GLY A 20 -6.68 3.84 -5.63
C GLY A 20 -7.32 5.21 -5.42
N ILE A 21 -7.04 6.17 -6.30
CA ILE A 21 -7.64 7.52 -6.28
C ILE A 21 -9.15 7.43 -6.51
N ILE A 22 -9.61 6.69 -7.53
CA ILE A 22 -11.04 6.52 -7.81
C ILE A 22 -11.75 5.89 -6.61
N SER A 23 -11.25 4.79 -6.08
CA SER A 23 -11.83 4.15 -4.90
C SER A 23 -11.88 5.09 -3.69
N PHE A 24 -10.84 5.90 -3.49
CA PHE A 24 -10.83 6.91 -2.44
C PHE A 24 -11.90 7.98 -2.66
N ILE A 25 -12.01 8.54 -3.87
CA ILE A 25 -13.02 9.55 -4.20
C ILE A 25 -14.43 9.00 -4.00
N PHE A 26 -14.69 7.74 -4.39
CA PHE A 26 -16.00 7.11 -4.21
C PHE A 26 -16.20 6.48 -2.82
N SER A 27 -15.32 6.74 -1.86
CA SER A 27 -15.43 6.21 -0.49
C SER A 27 -16.63 6.73 0.29
N PHE A 28 -17.16 7.90 -0.05
CA PHE A 28 -18.36 8.43 0.58
C PHE A 28 -19.58 7.52 0.44
N LYS A 29 -19.63 6.69 -0.62
CA LYS A 29 -20.72 5.74 -0.85
C LYS A 29 -20.55 4.44 -0.07
N ARG A 30 -19.31 4.03 0.21
CA ARG A 30 -19.01 2.77 0.88
C ARG A 30 -17.64 2.85 1.56
N ARG A 31 -17.62 2.74 2.90
CA ARG A 31 -16.38 2.73 3.70
C ARG A 31 -15.38 1.65 3.23
N ALA A 32 -15.88 0.53 2.68
CA ALA A 32 -15.06 -0.52 2.07
C ALA A 32 -14.07 0.00 1.02
N ASN A 33 -14.43 1.06 0.29
CA ASN A 33 -13.58 1.63 -0.74
C ASN A 33 -12.34 2.34 -0.15
N ILE A 34 -12.37 2.76 1.12
CA ILE A 34 -11.20 3.31 1.81
C ILE A 34 -10.15 2.21 1.99
N TYR A 35 -10.57 1.05 2.50
CA TYR A 35 -9.66 -0.09 2.69
C TYR A 35 -9.14 -0.61 1.36
N LEU A 36 -9.99 -0.70 0.34
CA LEU A 36 -9.57 -1.07 -1.01
C LEU A 36 -8.56 -0.07 -1.59
N SER A 37 -8.81 1.22 -1.43
CA SER A 37 -7.89 2.28 -1.87
C SER A 37 -6.52 2.16 -1.20
N LEU A 38 -6.48 2.00 0.14
CA LEU A 38 -5.24 1.82 0.90
C LEU A 38 -4.47 0.57 0.47
N LEU A 39 -5.18 -0.53 0.18
CA LEU A 39 -4.57 -1.77 -0.31
C LEU A 39 -3.89 -1.54 -1.67
N VAL A 40 -4.61 -0.92 -2.59
CA VAL A 40 -4.13 -0.66 -3.95
C VAL A 40 -2.95 0.31 -3.92
N PHE A 41 -3.00 1.37 -3.11
CA PHE A 41 -1.86 2.29 -2.95
C PHE A 41 -0.64 1.60 -2.36
N SER A 42 -0.81 0.73 -1.36
CA SER A 42 0.29 -0.03 -0.77
C SER A 42 0.97 -0.92 -1.81
N TRP A 43 0.19 -1.61 -2.65
CA TRP A 43 0.73 -2.42 -3.74
C TRP A 43 1.41 -1.58 -4.82
N SER A 44 0.81 -0.47 -5.26
CA SER A 44 1.44 0.44 -6.21
C SER A 44 2.78 0.96 -5.71
N ALA A 45 2.88 1.32 -4.42
CA ALA A 45 4.12 1.79 -3.82
C ALA A 45 5.21 0.70 -3.79
N ILE A 46 4.86 -0.56 -3.52
CA ILE A 46 5.79 -1.70 -3.60
C ILE A 46 6.30 -1.90 -5.04
N ILE A 47 5.42 -1.78 -6.04
CA ILE A 47 5.80 -1.90 -7.46
C ILE A 47 6.74 -0.76 -7.86
N ILE A 48 6.43 0.48 -7.47
CA ILE A 48 7.29 1.64 -7.73
C ILE A 48 8.66 1.44 -7.10
N GLN A 49 8.73 1.02 -5.85
CA GLN A 49 10.00 0.75 -5.19
C GLN A 49 10.80 -0.35 -5.89
N SER A 50 10.14 -1.39 -6.40
CA SER A 50 10.78 -2.42 -7.20
C SER A 50 11.41 -1.84 -8.48
N ILE A 51 10.69 -0.96 -9.19
CA ILE A 51 11.23 -0.27 -10.36
C ILE A 51 12.44 0.59 -9.97
N LEU A 52 12.36 1.36 -8.88
CA LEU A 52 13.45 2.20 -8.39
C LEU A 52 14.69 1.39 -8.00
N PHE A 53 14.50 0.21 -7.38
CA PHE A 53 15.58 -0.70 -7.03
C PHE A 53 16.32 -1.17 -8.29
N TRP A 54 15.59 -1.69 -9.26
CA TRP A 54 16.16 -2.25 -10.49
C TRP A 54 16.77 -1.19 -11.42
N THR A 55 16.32 0.06 -11.34
CA THR A 55 16.87 1.19 -12.09
C THR A 55 18.03 1.89 -11.36
N GLY A 56 18.38 1.44 -10.14
CA GLY A 56 19.40 2.07 -9.30
C GLY A 56 19.01 3.45 -8.76
N GLN A 57 17.78 3.92 -9.01
CA GLN A 57 17.30 5.22 -8.52
C GLN A 57 17.07 5.23 -7.00
N LEU A 58 16.96 4.05 -6.40
CA LEU A 58 16.75 3.86 -4.97
C LEU A 58 17.96 4.31 -4.12
N TYR A 59 19.16 4.40 -4.71
CA TYR A 59 20.35 4.97 -4.07
C TYR A 59 20.30 6.51 -3.95
N ILE A 60 19.49 7.17 -4.79
CA ILE A 60 19.31 8.63 -4.77
C ILE A 60 18.29 9.04 -3.72
N TYR A 61 17.29 8.20 -3.45
CA TYR A 61 16.23 8.47 -2.48
C TYR A 61 16.19 7.39 -1.40
N PRO A 62 17.12 7.45 -0.46
CA PRO A 62 17.41 6.30 0.35
C PRO A 62 16.33 6.16 1.46
N HIS A 63 15.50 7.19 1.71
CA HIS A 63 14.31 7.13 2.56
C HIS A 63 13.29 6.07 2.10
N PHE A 64 13.23 5.78 0.80
CA PHE A 64 12.27 4.81 0.25
C PHE A 64 12.86 3.40 0.14
N THR A 65 14.12 3.19 0.56
CA THR A 65 14.83 1.92 0.37
C THR A 65 14.18 0.76 1.11
N ARG A 66 13.51 1.03 2.24
CA ARG A 66 12.91 0.03 3.12
C ARG A 66 11.38 0.03 3.11
N LEU A 67 10.78 0.72 2.14
CA LEU A 67 9.33 0.95 2.09
C LEU A 67 8.51 -0.35 2.04
N TYR A 68 8.98 -1.32 1.27
CA TYR A 68 8.45 -2.67 1.17
C TYR A 68 8.39 -3.39 2.52
N LEU A 69 9.39 -3.20 3.39
CA LEU A 69 9.49 -3.93 4.66
C LEU A 69 8.31 -3.62 5.58
N TYR A 70 7.87 -2.36 5.66
CA TYR A 70 6.69 -2.03 6.46
C TYR A 70 5.40 -2.23 5.69
N LEU A 71 5.34 -1.90 4.38
CA LEU A 71 4.10 -2.07 3.60
C LEU A 71 3.61 -3.52 3.51
N GLN A 72 4.51 -4.51 3.58
CA GLN A 72 4.11 -5.92 3.67
C GLN A 72 3.16 -6.19 4.85
N PHE A 73 3.34 -5.50 5.98
CA PHE A 73 2.48 -5.67 7.15
C PHE A 73 1.09 -5.06 6.97
N LEU A 74 0.85 -4.29 5.92
CA LEU A 74 -0.48 -3.80 5.55
C LEU A 74 -1.28 -4.79 4.69
N ILE A 75 -0.60 -5.77 4.06
CA ILE A 75 -1.22 -6.72 3.13
C ILE A 75 -2.23 -7.64 3.83
N ALA A 76 -2.06 -7.95 5.11
CA ALA A 76 -2.99 -8.78 5.87
C ALA A 76 -4.14 -7.99 6.56
N PRO A 77 -3.88 -6.91 7.32
CA PRO A 77 -4.93 -6.21 8.06
C PRO A 77 -5.89 -5.42 7.17
N ILE A 78 -5.43 -4.88 6.02
CA ILE A 78 -6.30 -4.10 5.13
C ILE A 78 -7.37 -4.98 4.48
N PRO A 79 -7.06 -6.14 3.87
CA PRO A 79 -8.09 -7.05 3.35
C PRO A 79 -9.04 -7.56 4.42
N PHE A 80 -8.54 -7.80 5.66
CA PHE A 80 -9.41 -8.16 6.78
C PHE A 80 -10.46 -7.08 7.05
N LEU A 81 -10.05 -5.81 7.19
CA LEU A 81 -10.99 -4.70 7.37
C LEU A 81 -11.91 -4.50 6.16
N TYR A 82 -11.41 -4.73 4.95
CA TYR A 82 -12.22 -4.71 3.73
C TYR A 82 -13.35 -5.74 3.82
N LEU A 83 -13.03 -7.01 4.07
CA LEU A 83 -14.01 -8.08 4.17
C LEU A 83 -15.03 -7.81 5.27
N ARG A 84 -14.59 -7.38 6.45
CA ARG A 84 -15.47 -7.02 7.57
C ARG A 84 -16.42 -5.88 7.20
N SER A 85 -15.94 -4.87 6.48
CA SER A 85 -16.78 -3.75 6.03
C SER A 85 -17.83 -4.11 4.97
N LEU A 86 -17.78 -5.32 4.41
CA LEU A 86 -18.83 -5.85 3.55
C LEU A 86 -19.97 -6.49 4.37
N GLU A 87 -19.70 -6.88 5.62
CA GLU A 87 -20.69 -7.48 6.50
C GLU A 87 -21.60 -6.39 7.11
N PRO A 88 -22.94 -6.50 6.99
CA PRO A 88 -23.85 -5.44 7.44
C PRO A 88 -23.89 -5.23 8.96
N THR A 89 -23.43 -6.22 9.73
CA THR A 89 -23.63 -6.30 11.18
C THR A 89 -22.39 -5.99 12.00
N GLU A 90 -21.21 -5.90 11.38
CA GLU A 90 -19.96 -5.72 12.08
C GLU A 90 -19.20 -4.48 11.59
N GLU A 91 -19.30 -3.39 12.35
CA GLU A 91 -18.39 -2.26 12.15
C GLU A 91 -16.98 -2.60 12.66
N ALA A 92 -15.95 -2.03 12.02
CA ALA A 92 -14.58 -2.18 12.48
C ALA A 92 -14.42 -1.62 13.90
N GLY A 93 -14.07 -2.50 14.83
CA GLY A 93 -13.88 -2.14 16.24
C GLY A 93 -12.49 -1.55 16.49
N GLY A 94 -12.33 -0.78 17.57
CA GLY A 94 -11.03 -0.23 17.97
C GLY A 94 -9.93 -1.29 18.14
N SER A 95 -10.29 -2.52 18.50
CA SER A 95 -9.33 -3.63 18.64
C SER A 95 -8.80 -4.14 17.29
N ASP A 96 -9.51 -3.92 16.18
CA ASP A 96 -9.07 -4.38 14.86
C ASP A 96 -7.84 -3.62 14.38
N PHE A 97 -7.72 -2.35 14.80
CA PHE A 97 -6.56 -1.51 14.49
C PHE A 97 -5.26 -2.00 15.15
N LYS A 98 -5.34 -2.91 16.14
CA LYS A 98 -4.14 -3.54 16.72
C LYS A 98 -3.37 -4.38 15.69
N HIS A 99 -4.02 -4.86 14.63
CA HIS A 99 -3.34 -5.59 13.55
C HIS A 99 -2.40 -4.68 12.72
N PHE A 100 -2.49 -3.35 12.88
CA PHE A 100 -1.56 -2.40 12.28
C PHE A 100 -0.33 -2.11 13.17
N ILE A 101 -0.28 -2.65 14.40
CA ILE A 101 0.87 -2.47 15.30
C ILE A 101 2.18 -2.96 14.65
N PRO A 102 2.26 -4.15 14.01
CA PRO A 102 3.48 -4.57 13.32
C PRO A 102 3.93 -3.58 12.24
N PHE A 103 2.98 -3.07 11.45
CA PHE A 103 3.26 -2.01 10.46
C PHE A 103 3.85 -0.77 11.13
N LEU A 104 3.22 -0.27 12.20
CA LEU A 104 3.69 0.94 12.90
C LEU A 104 5.08 0.74 13.52
N ILE A 105 5.33 -0.39 14.18
CA ILE A 105 6.63 -0.70 14.77
C ILE A 105 7.71 -0.68 13.68
N VAL A 106 7.49 -1.39 12.57
CA VAL A 106 8.48 -1.49 11.49
C VAL A 106 8.63 -0.15 10.76
N ALA A 107 7.53 0.56 10.51
CA ALA A 107 7.55 1.90 9.93
C ALA A 107 8.38 2.84 10.81
N PHE A 108 8.08 2.98 12.11
CA PHE A 108 8.83 3.87 13.01
C PHE A 108 10.30 3.49 13.19
N ASN A 109 10.68 2.22 13.03
CA ASN A 109 12.09 1.82 13.07
C ASN A 109 12.85 2.19 11.79
N PHE A 110 12.18 2.27 10.64
CA PHE A 110 12.81 2.48 9.34
C PHE A 110 12.54 3.84 8.68
N LEU A 111 11.54 4.59 9.14
CA LEU A 111 11.28 5.97 8.74
C LEU A 111 12.37 6.98 9.19
N PRO A 112 12.95 6.87 10.41
CA PRO A 112 13.88 7.88 10.92
C PRO A 112 15.33 7.68 10.44
N TYR A 113 15.65 6.62 9.71
CA TYR A 113 17.01 6.41 9.23
C TYR A 113 17.24 7.17 7.92
N TYR A 114 17.86 8.37 8.02
CA TYR A 114 19.23 8.68 7.58
C TYR A 114 19.93 9.45 8.70
#